data_AF-A0A920K0Q4-F1
#
_entry.id   AF-A0A920K0Q4-F1
#
_cell.length_a   1.000
_cell.length_b   1.000
_cell.length_c   1.000
_cell.angle_alpha   90.00
_cell.angle_beta   90.00
_cell.angle_gamma   90.00
#
_symmetry.space_group_name_H-M   'P 1'
#
loop_
_entity.id
_entity.type
_entity.pdbx_description
1 polymer ?
#
loop_
_entity_poly.entity_id
_entity_poly.type
_entity_poly.pdbx_seq_one_letter_code
_entity_poly.pdbx_strand_id
1 'polypeptide(L)'
;MMKPNTWSISDIPPFIYFLPVIAAVLYALMQIMTRKLSKSSKPAALAFYIQLTFVIFSLIFGLIFGDGKLADVSSNTSLQFILKGWSFPKTSDLPYFVALGFLAAGVSYFMSKAYSTAAAASVAPFEYVLLPLSIFWGWTFFGDIPDLYILTGIIFVVGSGLYVLIREKKKEIPSSSFPNKS
;
A
#
# COMPACT_ATOMS: atom_id res chain seq x y z
N MET A 1 -30.81 0.50 -19.77
CA MET A 1 -30.80 -0.84 -19.13
C MET A 1 -29.46 -1.49 -19.46
N MET A 2 -28.47 -1.36 -18.57
CA MET A 2 -27.06 -1.76 -18.78
C MET A 2 -26.96 -3.29 -18.60
N LYS A 3 -26.36 -3.99 -19.57
CA LYS A 3 -26.15 -5.45 -19.47
C LYS A 3 -25.18 -5.77 -18.33
N PRO A 4 -25.43 -6.83 -17.54
CA PRO A 4 -24.45 -7.31 -16.56
C PRO A 4 -23.23 -7.85 -17.31
N ASN A 5 -22.14 -7.10 -17.21
CA ASN A 5 -20.73 -7.53 -17.23
C ASN A 5 -20.42 -8.98 -17.64
N THR A 6 -20.57 -9.32 -18.93
CA THR A 6 -19.88 -10.46 -19.53
C THR A 6 -18.46 -10.05 -19.89
N TRP A 7 -17.57 -9.93 -18.91
CA TRP A 7 -16.13 -9.86 -19.16
C TRP A 7 -15.67 -11.24 -19.61
N SER A 8 -15.71 -11.52 -20.91
CA SER A 8 -15.10 -12.73 -21.43
C SER A 8 -13.60 -12.61 -21.26
N ILE A 9 -12.99 -13.56 -20.53
CA ILE A 9 -11.53 -13.68 -20.34
C ILE A 9 -10.78 -13.66 -21.70
N SER A 10 -11.48 -13.96 -22.80
CA SER A 10 -10.99 -13.90 -24.19
C SER A 10 -10.71 -12.50 -24.74
N ASP A 11 -11.35 -11.46 -24.19
CA ASP A 11 -11.31 -10.10 -24.77
C ASP A 11 -10.18 -9.25 -24.18
N ILE A 12 -9.50 -9.79 -23.15
CA ILE A 12 -8.40 -9.14 -22.46
C ILE A 12 -7.08 -9.60 -23.11
N PRO A 13 -6.30 -8.68 -23.69
CA PRO A 13 -5.00 -9.02 -24.24
C PRO A 13 -4.13 -9.78 -23.23
N PRO A 14 -3.47 -10.89 -23.63
CA PRO A 14 -2.70 -11.74 -22.70
C PRO A 14 -1.60 -10.99 -21.92
N PHE A 15 -1.09 -9.87 -22.46
CA PHE A 15 -0.06 -9.07 -21.82
C PHE A 15 -0.53 -8.40 -20.51
N ILE A 16 -1.85 -8.17 -20.34
CA ILE A 16 -2.42 -7.50 -19.16
C ILE A 16 -2.24 -8.36 -17.90
N TYR A 17 -2.23 -9.69 -18.04
CA TYR A 17 -2.00 -10.59 -16.91
C TYR A 17 -0.58 -10.50 -16.33
N PHE A 18 0.39 -9.97 -17.09
CA PHE A 18 1.76 -9.77 -16.61
C PHE A 18 1.96 -8.44 -15.86
N LEU A 19 1.05 -7.46 -16.01
CA LEU A 19 1.16 -6.17 -15.33
C LEU A 19 1.27 -6.30 -13.81
N PRO A 20 0.43 -7.09 -13.11
CA PRO A 20 0.55 -7.28 -11.67
C PRO A 20 1.88 -7.91 -11.26
N VAL A 21 2.40 -8.83 -12.07
CA VAL A 21 3.69 -9.49 -11.82
C VAL A 21 4.84 -8.48 -11.95
N ILE A 22 4.82 -7.66 -13.00
CA ILE A 22 5.81 -6.60 -13.19
C ILE A 22 5.73 -5.59 -12.04
N ALA A 23 4.53 -5.17 -11.64
CA ALA A 23 4.32 -4.28 -10.50
C ALA A 23 4.87 -4.88 -9.19
N ALA A 24 4.63 -6.18 -8.95
CA ALA A 24 5.14 -6.88 -7.78
C ALA A 24 6.68 -6.97 -7.78
N VAL A 25 7.31 -7.22 -8.93
CA VAL A 25 8.78 -7.23 -9.07
C VAL A 25 9.36 -5.84 -8.81
N LEU A 26 8.78 -4.78 -9.38
CA LEU A 26 9.21 -3.41 -9.15
C LEU A 26 9.07 -3.02 -7.67
N TYR A 27 7.96 -3.41 -7.03
CA TYR A 27 7.73 -3.19 -5.60
C TYR A 27 8.75 -3.94 -4.75
N ALA A 28 9.05 -5.21 -5.07
CA ALA A 28 10.07 -5.99 -4.37
C ALA A 28 11.47 -5.37 -4.51
N LEU A 29 11.84 -4.90 -5.70
CA LEU A 29 13.10 -4.19 -5.94
C LEU A 29 13.18 -2.90 -5.14
N MET A 30 12.10 -2.10 -5.13
CA MET A 30 11.99 -0.89 -4.31
C MET A 30 12.21 -1.22 -2.83
N GLN A 31 11.56 -2.26 -2.32
CA GLN A 31 11.70 -2.70 -0.92
C GLN A 31 13.13 -3.17 -0.59
N ILE A 32 13.79 -3.91 -1.49
CA ILE A 32 15.18 -4.35 -1.32
C ILE A 32 16.14 -3.15 -1.31
N MET A 33 15.96 -2.19 -2.23
CA MET A 33 16.78 -0.97 -2.27
C MET A 33 16.57 -0.12 -1.01
N THR A 34 15.32 0.06 -0.59
CA THR A 34 14.94 0.78 0.64
C THR A 34 15.60 0.14 1.87
N ARG A 35 15.59 -1.19 1.95
CA ARG A 35 16.26 -1.96 3.02
C ARG A 35 17.79 -1.87 2.99
N LYS A 36 18.40 -1.76 1.81
CA LYS A 36 19.85 -1.53 1.69
C LYS A 36 20.23 -0.12 2.15
N LEU A 37 19.44 0.89 1.81
CA LEU A 37 19.65 2.28 2.24
C LEU A 37 19.40 2.47 3.75
N SER A 38 18.42 1.77 4.32
CA SER A 38 18.06 1.89 5.74
C SER A 38 19.14 1.39 6.70
N LYS A 39 20.10 0.59 6.24
CA LYS A 39 21.24 0.12 7.04
C LYS A 39 22.34 1.17 7.22
N SER A 40 22.37 2.20 6.38
CA SER A 40 23.44 3.23 6.36
C SER A 40 22.93 4.63 6.74
N SER A 41 21.61 4.83 6.79
CA SER A 41 20.98 6.16 6.96
C SER A 41 20.03 6.18 8.16
N LYS A 42 19.91 7.34 8.81
CA LYS A 42 18.94 7.55 9.90
C LYS A 42 17.51 7.32 9.36
N PRO A 43 16.62 6.63 10.10
CA PRO A 43 15.25 6.33 9.66
C PRO A 43 14.44 7.56 9.22
N ALA A 44 14.64 8.70 9.90
CA ALA A 44 14.02 9.97 9.55
C ALA A 44 14.45 10.49 8.17
N ALA A 45 15.71 10.25 7.76
CA ALA A 45 16.19 10.60 6.43
C ALA A 45 15.50 9.74 5.35
N LEU A 46 15.30 8.45 5.63
CA LEU A 46 14.62 7.53 4.71
C LEU A 46 13.18 8.00 4.40
N ALA A 47 12.42 8.37 5.44
CA ALA A 47 11.06 8.92 5.29
C ALA A 47 11.04 10.20 4.46
N PHE A 48 12.01 11.09 4.71
CA PHE A 48 12.15 12.33 3.96
C PHE A 48 12.47 12.07 2.48
N TYR A 49 13.37 11.14 2.16
CA TYR A 49 13.70 10.77 0.78
C TYR A 49 12.53 10.12 0.03
N ILE A 50 11.72 9.31 0.71
CA ILE A 50 10.49 8.73 0.13
C ILE A 50 9.52 9.85 -0.23
N GLN A 51 9.25 10.77 0.70
CA GLN A 51 8.35 11.89 0.45
C GLN A 51 8.88 12.81 -0.67
N LEU A 52 10.18 13.09 -0.67
CA LEU A 52 10.83 13.89 -1.72
C LEU A 52 10.70 13.25 -3.10
N THR A 53 10.95 11.94 -3.19
CA THR A 53 10.78 11.18 -4.43
C THR A 53 9.33 11.23 -4.91
N PHE A 54 8.37 11.01 -4.00
CA PHE A 54 6.94 11.13 -4.32
C PHE A 54 6.57 12.51 -4.85
N VAL A 55 7.08 13.58 -4.21
CA VAL A 55 6.84 14.96 -4.66
C VAL A 55 7.44 15.18 -6.05
N ILE A 56 8.68 14.76 -6.29
CA ILE A 56 9.35 14.91 -7.60
C ILE A 56 8.58 14.15 -8.69
N PHE A 57 8.24 12.88 -8.45
CA PHE A 57 7.46 12.08 -9.39
C PHE A 57 6.08 12.69 -9.64
N SER A 58 5.39 13.13 -8.59
CA SER A 58 4.10 13.79 -8.71
C SER A 58 4.18 15.09 -9.51
N LEU A 59 5.27 15.85 -9.37
CA LEU A 59 5.48 17.11 -10.07
C LEU A 59 5.80 16.86 -11.55
N ILE A 60 6.66 15.88 -11.85
CA ILE A 60 6.93 15.44 -13.23
C ILE A 60 5.65 14.93 -13.90
N PHE A 61 4.89 14.08 -13.21
CA PHE A 61 3.63 13.56 -13.74
C PHE A 61 2.59 14.67 -13.92
N GLY A 62 2.50 15.61 -12.99
CA GLY A 62 1.64 16.79 -13.09
C GLY A 62 2.02 17.72 -14.25
N LEU A 63 3.32 17.89 -14.55
CA LEU A 63 3.77 18.68 -15.70
C LEU A 63 3.48 18.00 -17.04
N ILE A 64 3.59 16.67 -17.11
CA ILE A 64 3.38 15.91 -18.35
C ILE A 64 1.89 15.68 -18.64
N PHE A 65 1.11 15.33 -17.62
CA PHE A 65 -0.29 14.88 -17.75
C PHE A 65 -1.32 15.88 -17.21
N GLY A 66 -0.91 16.89 -16.43
CA GLY A 66 -1.82 17.83 -15.77
C GLY A 66 -2.54 18.82 -16.71
N ASP A 67 -2.06 18.98 -17.94
CA ASP A 67 -2.66 19.84 -18.97
C ASP A 67 -4.00 19.26 -19.52
N GLY A 68 -4.31 17.98 -19.23
CA GLY A 68 -5.60 17.36 -19.55
C GLY A 68 -5.88 17.14 -21.05
N LYS A 69 -4.99 17.59 -21.95
CA LYS A 69 -5.10 17.47 -23.41
C LYS A 69 -5.18 16.02 -23.91
N LEU A 70 -4.67 15.07 -23.14
CA LEU A 70 -4.70 13.64 -23.46
C LEU A 70 -6.02 12.96 -23.07
N ALA A 71 -6.85 13.59 -22.22
CA ALA A 71 -8.15 13.05 -21.83
C ALA A 71 -9.15 13.08 -22.99
N ASP A 72 -9.15 14.13 -23.81
CA ASP A 72 -10.12 14.32 -24.89
C ASP A 72 -9.87 13.39 -26.09
N VAL A 73 -8.64 12.89 -26.23
CA VAL A 73 -8.21 12.03 -27.36
C VAL A 73 -8.57 10.55 -27.16
N SER A 74 -8.92 10.13 -25.92
CA SER A 74 -9.20 8.73 -25.62
C SER A 74 -10.70 8.42 -25.61
N SER A 75 -11.13 7.46 -26.41
CA SER A 75 -12.53 6.96 -26.42
C SER A 75 -12.90 6.13 -25.19
N ASN A 76 -11.94 5.77 -24.33
CA ASN A 76 -12.14 4.90 -23.17
C ASN A 76 -12.33 5.71 -21.88
N THR A 77 -13.47 5.53 -21.21
CA THR A 77 -13.83 6.24 -19.95
C THR A 77 -12.77 6.12 -18.85
N SER A 78 -12.11 4.96 -18.72
CA SER A 78 -11.05 4.77 -17.71
C SER A 78 -9.78 5.59 -18.00
N LEU A 79 -9.43 5.76 -19.28
CA LEU A 79 -8.28 6.57 -19.68
C LEU A 79 -8.57 8.06 -19.53
N GLN A 80 -9.82 8.47 -19.77
CA GLN A 80 -10.26 9.84 -19.49
C GLN A 80 -10.18 10.19 -18.00
N PHE A 81 -10.46 9.24 -17.11
CA PHE A 81 -10.31 9.42 -15.66
C PHE A 81 -8.84 9.58 -15.24
N ILE A 82 -7.94 8.73 -15.76
CA ILE A 82 -6.51 8.76 -15.42
C ILE A 82 -5.81 9.99 -15.99
N LEU A 83 -6.18 10.41 -17.20
CA LEU A 83 -5.57 11.54 -17.92
C LEU A 83 -6.30 12.87 -17.65
N LYS A 84 -7.27 12.87 -16.72
CA LYS A 84 -8.04 14.06 -16.39
C LYS A 84 -7.10 15.16 -15.92
N GLY A 85 -7.22 16.33 -16.56
CA GLY A 85 -6.42 17.50 -16.24
C GLY A 85 -6.52 17.88 -14.76
N TRP A 86 -5.44 18.44 -14.23
CA TRP A 86 -5.38 18.88 -12.85
C TRP A 86 -6.43 19.96 -12.60
N SER A 87 -7.42 19.65 -11.76
CA SER A 87 -8.40 20.63 -11.29
C SER A 87 -8.04 21.10 -9.90
N PHE A 88 -8.01 22.42 -9.67
CA PHE A 88 -7.81 22.95 -8.33
C PHE A 88 -8.91 22.45 -7.38
N PRO A 89 -8.55 21.95 -6.18
CA PRO A 89 -9.52 21.49 -5.22
C PRO A 89 -10.39 22.66 -4.74
N LYS A 90 -11.67 22.39 -4.47
CA LYS A 90 -12.60 23.38 -3.94
C LYS A 90 -12.10 23.84 -2.57
N THR A 91 -12.28 25.12 -2.23
CA THR A 91 -11.80 25.68 -0.95
C THR A 91 -12.43 25.00 0.28
N SER A 92 -13.61 24.40 0.15
CA SER A 92 -14.24 23.57 1.18
C SER A 92 -13.45 22.30 1.50
N ASP A 93 -12.66 21.80 0.55
CA ASP A 93 -12.03 20.49 0.64
C ASP A 93 -10.60 20.60 1.19
N LEU A 94 -10.03 21.80 1.15
CA LEU A 94 -8.70 22.15 1.66
C LEU A 94 -8.43 21.65 3.10
N PRO A 95 -9.33 21.78 4.10
CA PRO A 95 -9.09 21.24 5.43
C PRO A 95 -8.90 19.72 5.43
N TYR A 96 -9.61 18.97 4.58
CA TYR A 96 -9.43 17.52 4.47
C TYR A 96 -8.07 17.17 3.85
N PHE A 97 -7.62 17.92 2.84
CA PHE A 97 -6.28 17.74 2.26
C PHE A 97 -5.17 17.99 3.29
N VAL A 98 -5.31 19.05 4.09
CA VAL A 98 -4.36 19.36 5.17
C VAL A 98 -4.37 18.25 6.22
N ALA A 99 -5.55 17.80 6.66
CA ALA A 99 -5.68 16.71 7.62
C ALA A 99 -5.06 15.40 7.11
N LEU A 100 -5.32 15.03 5.85
CA LEU A 100 -4.72 13.86 5.20
C LEU A 100 -3.19 13.97 5.11
N GLY A 101 -2.66 15.16 4.80
CA GLY A 101 -1.23 15.42 4.78
C GLY A 101 -0.58 15.21 6.16
N PHE A 102 -1.20 15.72 7.22
CA PHE A 102 -0.72 15.50 8.59
C PHE A 102 -0.80 14.03 9.01
N LEU A 103 -1.89 13.34 8.68
CA LEU A 103 -2.04 11.92 8.96
C LEU A 103 -0.99 11.08 8.21
N ALA A 104 -0.76 11.36 6.92
CA ALA A 104 0.23 10.66 6.12
C ALA A 104 1.67 10.88 6.64
N ALA A 105 2.00 12.12 7.02
CA ALA A 105 3.27 12.44 7.67
C ALA A 105 3.43 11.71 9.02
N GLY A 106 2.36 11.69 9.81
CA GLY A 106 2.30 10.93 11.07
C GLY A 106 2.57 9.45 10.86
N VAL A 107 1.83 8.80 9.96
CA VAL A 107 2.00 7.37 9.61
C VAL A 107 3.43 7.08 9.18
N SER A 108 4.00 7.92 8.30
CA SER A 108 5.36 7.75 7.79
C SER A 108 6.41 7.87 8.90
N TYR A 109 6.22 8.81 9.83
CA TYR A 109 7.08 8.98 11.00
C TYR A 109 6.99 7.80 11.97
N PHE A 110 5.77 7.37 12.33
CA PHE A 110 5.54 6.24 13.23
C PHE A 110 6.06 4.93 12.63
N MET A 111 5.86 4.68 11.34
CA MET A 111 6.43 3.51 10.67
C MET A 111 7.96 3.55 10.69
N SER A 112 8.56 4.68 10.35
CA SER A 112 10.02 4.82 10.38
C SER A 112 10.59 4.57 11.77
N LYS A 113 9.89 5.00 12.82
CA LYS A 113 10.25 4.73 14.21
C LYS A 113 10.07 3.24 14.56
N ALA A 114 8.95 2.63 14.17
CA ALA A 114 8.66 1.21 14.39
C ALA A 114 9.73 0.31 13.76
N TYR A 115 10.07 0.52 12.48
CA TYR A 115 11.13 -0.22 11.79
C TYR A 115 12.54 0.02 12.36
N SER A 116 12.76 1.13 13.06
CA SER A 116 14.04 1.40 13.72
C SER A 116 14.21 0.71 15.07
N THR A 117 13.10 0.42 15.75
CA THR A 117 13.09 -0.14 17.11
C THR A 117 12.74 -1.64 17.12
N ALA A 118 11.98 -2.12 16.15
CA ALA A 118 11.58 -3.53 16.01
C ALA A 118 12.06 -4.12 14.68
N ALA A 119 12.42 -5.41 14.68
CA ALA A 119 12.79 -6.12 13.46
C ALA A 119 11.60 -6.15 12.48
N ALA A 120 11.87 -6.01 11.18
CA ALA A 120 10.84 -6.01 10.13
C ALA A 120 9.89 -7.23 10.18
N ALA A 121 10.36 -8.35 10.75
CA ALA A 121 9.56 -9.56 10.96
C ALA A 121 8.39 -9.34 11.94
N SER A 122 8.54 -8.46 12.93
CA SER A 122 7.50 -8.13 13.90
C SER A 122 6.47 -7.12 13.34
N VAL A 123 6.81 -6.37 12.28
CA VAL A 123 5.92 -5.36 11.67
C VAL A 123 5.01 -5.98 10.61
N ALA A 124 5.49 -6.96 9.85
CA ALA A 124 4.72 -7.60 8.79
C ALA A 124 3.33 -8.13 9.24
N PRO A 125 3.16 -8.71 10.45
CA PRO A 125 1.84 -9.13 10.92
C PRO A 125 0.85 -7.99 11.18
N PHE A 126 1.33 -6.80 11.53
CA PHE A 126 0.48 -5.62 11.72
C PHE A 126 -0.05 -5.09 10.38
N GLU A 127 0.73 -5.20 9.30
CA GLU A 127 0.26 -4.82 7.97
C GLU A 127 -0.93 -5.68 7.52
N TYR A 128 -1.01 -6.94 7.95
CA TYR A 128 -2.16 -7.80 7.62
C TYR A 128 -3.45 -7.40 8.35
N VAL A 129 -3.37 -6.70 9.49
CA VAL A 129 -4.55 -6.16 10.19
C VAL A 129 -5.21 -5.03 9.40
N LEU A 130 -4.46 -4.37 8.52
CA LEU A 130 -5.02 -3.34 7.62
C LEU A 130 -6.03 -3.93 6.64
N LEU A 131 -5.92 -5.22 6.28
CA LEU A 131 -6.85 -5.87 5.34
C LEU A 131 -8.30 -5.92 5.87
N PRO A 132 -8.60 -6.51 7.05
CA PRO A 132 -9.95 -6.49 7.59
C PRO A 132 -10.45 -5.07 7.89
N LEU A 133 -9.57 -4.16 8.30
CA LEU A 133 -9.92 -2.76 8.54
C LEU A 133 -10.30 -2.03 7.24
N SER A 134 -9.60 -2.30 6.14
CA SER A 134 -9.90 -1.75 4.81
C SER A 134 -11.29 -2.17 4.34
N ILE A 135 -11.67 -3.43 4.57
CA ILE A 135 -13.00 -3.94 4.23
C ILE A 135 -14.08 -3.30 5.11
N PHE A 136 -13.81 -3.18 6.40
CA PHE A 136 -14.74 -2.53 7.33
C PHE A 136 -15.06 -1.10 6.87
N TRP A 137 -14.04 -0.33 6.48
CA TRP A 137 -14.25 1.01 5.95
C TRP A 137 -14.88 1.02 4.54
N GLY A 138 -14.49 0.07 3.67
CA GLY A 138 -15.08 -0.13 2.36
C GLY A 138 -16.60 -0.36 2.43
N TRP A 139 -17.02 -1.26 3.32
CA TRP A 139 -18.42 -1.53 3.58
C TRP A 139 -19.13 -0.33 4.22
N THR A 140 -18.51 0.35 5.20
CA THR A 140 -19.13 1.47 5.93
C THR A 140 -19.38 2.68 5.04
N PHE A 141 -18.46 3.02 4.14
CA PHE A 141 -18.55 4.23 3.31
C PHE A 141 -19.12 3.98 1.91
N PHE A 142 -18.80 2.85 1.31
CA PHE A 142 -19.15 2.54 -0.08
C PHE A 142 -20.24 1.47 -0.20
N GLY A 143 -20.56 0.76 0.88
CA GLY A 143 -21.54 -0.34 0.84
C GLY A 143 -21.04 -1.58 0.09
N ASP A 144 -19.75 -1.62 -0.27
CA ASP A 144 -19.16 -2.71 -1.04
C ASP A 144 -19.01 -3.97 -0.15
N ILE A 145 -19.88 -4.96 -0.40
CA ILE A 145 -19.82 -6.26 0.28
C ILE A 145 -18.83 -7.15 -0.47
N PRO A 146 -17.75 -7.62 0.18
CA PRO A 146 -16.77 -8.48 -0.46
C PRO A 146 -17.37 -9.83 -0.86
N ASP A 147 -17.03 -10.28 -2.07
CA ASP A 147 -17.42 -11.60 -2.59
C ASP A 147 -16.73 -12.74 -1.83
N LEU A 148 -17.29 -13.96 -1.92
CA LEU A 148 -16.76 -15.19 -1.30
C LEU A 148 -15.30 -15.44 -1.67
N TYR A 149 -14.90 -15.13 -2.90
CA TYR A 149 -13.50 -15.24 -3.34
C TYR A 149 -12.56 -14.28 -2.58
N ILE A 150 -13.02 -13.06 -2.29
CA ILE A 150 -12.25 -12.08 -1.52
C ILE A 150 -12.15 -12.56 -0.07
N LEU A 151 -13.26 -13.02 0.51
CA LEU A 151 -13.31 -13.53 1.88
C LEU A 151 -12.35 -14.70 2.11
N THR A 152 -12.31 -15.66 1.20
CA THR A 152 -11.38 -16.80 1.28
C THR A 152 -9.92 -16.33 1.23
N GLY A 153 -9.57 -15.44 0.31
CA GLY A 153 -8.21 -14.86 0.25
C GLY A 153 -7.78 -14.19 1.55
N ILE A 154 -8.68 -13.45 2.20
CA ILE A 154 -8.41 -12.78 3.48
C ILE A 154 -8.16 -13.80 4.58
N ILE A 155 -8.97 -14.85 4.67
CA ILE A 155 -8.79 -15.92 5.67
C ILE A 155 -7.40 -16.56 5.53
N PHE A 156 -6.94 -16.81 4.31
CA PHE A 156 -5.59 -17.32 4.06
C PHE A 156 -4.49 -16.35 4.49
N VAL A 157 -4.61 -15.06 4.15
CA VAL A 157 -3.61 -14.05 4.53
C VAL A 157 -3.56 -13.86 6.04
N VAL A 158 -4.70 -13.66 6.70
CA VAL A 158 -4.79 -13.48 8.16
C VAL A 158 -4.33 -14.75 8.88
N GLY A 159 -4.73 -15.93 8.40
CA GLY A 159 -4.30 -17.21 8.96
C GLY A 159 -2.78 -17.41 8.86
N SER A 160 -2.17 -17.04 7.73
CA SER A 160 -0.71 -17.09 7.56
C SER A 160 0.01 -16.13 8.51
N GLY A 161 -0.50 -14.90 8.69
CA GLY A 161 0.07 -13.91 9.60
C GLY A 161 0.00 -14.35 11.06
N LEU A 162 -1.15 -14.89 11.49
CA LEU A 162 -1.31 -15.43 12.83
C LEU A 162 -0.40 -16.63 13.09
N TYR A 163 -0.23 -17.50 12.09
CA TYR A 163 0.71 -18.62 12.16
C TYR A 163 2.15 -18.17 12.35
N VAL A 164 2.60 -17.14 11.62
CA VAL A 164 3.94 -16.57 11.78
C VAL A 164 4.14 -15.99 13.19
N LEU A 165 3.16 -15.25 13.72
CA LEU A 165 3.21 -14.72 15.08
C LEU A 165 3.34 -15.82 16.15
N ILE A 166 2.54 -16.88 16.03
CA ILE A 166 2.59 -18.02 16.96
C ILE A 166 3.95 -18.73 16.85
N ARG A 167 4.49 -18.87 15.64
CA ARG A 167 5.80 -19.47 15.39
C ARG A 167 6.95 -18.66 15.99
N GLU A 168 6.91 -17.33 15.87
CA GLU A 168 7.93 -16.44 16.44
C GLU A 168 7.90 -16.46 17.98
N LYS A 169 6.72 -16.39 18.60
CA LYS A 169 6.58 -16.54 20.07
C LYS A 169 7.15 -17.86 20.59
N LYS A 170 7.03 -18.95 19.83
CA LYS A 170 7.58 -20.26 20.21
C LYS A 170 9.12 -20.29 20.14
N LYS A 171 9.74 -19.37 19.39
CA LYS A 171 11.19 -19.28 19.22
C LYS A 171 11.86 -18.36 20.25
N GLU A 172 11.11 -17.43 20.84
CA GLU A 172 11.54 -16.51 21.91
C GLU A 172 11.44 -17.09 23.33
N ILE A 173 11.38 -18.42 23.49
CA ILE A 173 11.60 -19.07 24.79
C ILE A 173 13.07 -19.52 24.83
N PRO A 174 14.04 -18.65 25.20
CA PRO A 174 15.36 -19.11 25.56
C PRO A 174 15.22 -19.88 26.88
N SER A 175 15.51 -21.17 26.81
CA SER A 175 15.91 -21.98 27.96
C SER A 175 17.17 -21.36 28.58
N SER A 176 17.00 -20.42 29.51
CA SER A 176 18.06 -20.02 30.44
C SER A 176 17.60 -20.25 31.88
N SER A 177 17.25 -21.49 32.19
CA SER A 177 17.42 -22.03 33.54
C SER A 177 18.83 -22.58 33.65
N PHE A 178 19.81 -21.72 33.96
CA PHE A 178 21.08 -22.19 34.53
C PHE A 178 21.01 -22.10 36.06
N PRO A 179 21.61 -23.06 36.78
CA PRO A 179 21.37 -23.25 38.20
C PRO A 179 22.06 -22.19 39.05
N ASN A 180 21.41 -21.89 40.17
CA ASN A 180 21.90 -21.08 41.28
C ASN A 180 23.33 -21.50 41.68
N LYS A 181 24.27 -20.54 41.65
CA LYS A 181 25.57 -20.63 42.33
C LYS A 181 25.57 -19.67 43.51
N SER A 182 25.46 -20.22 44.70
CA SER A 182 26.24 -19.85 45.90
C SER A 182 26.05 -20.93 46.95
#